data_AF-M0BFG3-F1
#
_entry.id   AF-M0BFG3-F1
#
_cell.length_a   1.000
_cell.length_b   1.000
_cell.length_c   1.000
_cell.angle_alpha   90.00
_cell.angle_beta   90.00
_cell.angle_gamma   90.00
#
_symmetry.space_group_name_H-M   'P 1'
#
loop_
_entity.id
_entity.type
_entity.pdbx_description
1 polymer ?
#
loop_
_entity_poly.entity_id
_entity_poly.type
_entity_poly.pdbx_seq_one_letter_code
_entity_poly.pdbx_strand_id
1 'polypeptide(L)'
;MATYYVISSPDHDADSPHSSEWPKELRLSFEDEEISLLQGKGHGLGGSFYDFEEFRVAEWTEFIEDCAGEWLLAELSSHESLTAIEETDFVRTMNRHTTLETEER
;
A
#
# COMPACT_ATOMS: atom_id res chain seq x y z
N MET A 1 -7.50 -0.05 -18.45
CA MET A 1 -7.01 0.98 -17.52
C MET A 1 -7.25 0.36 -16.18
N ALA A 2 -6.18 0.07 -15.47
CA ALA A 2 -6.30 -0.63 -14.22
C ALA A 2 -6.48 0.38 -13.09
N THR A 3 -7.32 0.01 -12.13
CA THR A 3 -7.58 0.83 -10.95
C THR A 3 -6.53 0.52 -9.89
N TYR A 4 -5.75 1.54 -9.52
CA TYR A 4 -4.78 1.45 -8.43
C TYR A 4 -5.34 2.07 -7.16
N TYR A 5 -5.47 1.24 -6.13
CA TYR A 5 -5.84 1.64 -4.77
C TYR A 5 -4.60 2.12 -4.03
N VAL A 6 -4.54 3.41 -3.70
CA VAL A 6 -3.36 4.04 -3.10
C VAL A 6 -3.57 4.28 -1.62
N ILE A 7 -2.59 3.86 -0.81
CA ILE A 7 -2.55 4.00 0.64
C ILE A 7 -1.19 4.60 1.01
N SER A 8 -1.19 5.84 1.49
CA SER A 8 0.04 6.56 1.80
C SER A 8 0.20 6.74 3.31
N SER A 9 1.42 6.55 3.81
CA SER A 9 1.77 6.92 5.18
C SER A 9 1.52 8.42 5.37
N PRO A 10 1.08 8.87 6.56
CA PRO A 10 1.04 10.29 6.85
C PRO A 10 2.41 10.93 6.64
N ASP A 11 2.45 12.12 6.04
CA ASP A 11 3.70 12.84 5.83
C ASP A 11 4.29 13.22 7.19
N HIS A 12 5.34 12.50 7.61
CA HIS A 12 6.07 12.76 8.84
C HIS A 12 6.95 14.00 8.63
N ASP A 13 6.32 15.17 8.72
CA ASP A 13 6.93 16.50 8.74
C ASP A 13 7.56 16.94 7.40
N ALA A 14 6.72 17.48 6.51
CA ALA A 14 7.13 18.07 5.22
C ALA A 14 8.25 19.13 5.33
N ASP A 15 8.33 19.80 6.48
CA ASP A 15 9.33 20.83 6.80
C ASP A 15 10.68 20.27 7.27
N SER A 16 10.80 18.95 7.45
CA SER A 16 12.04 18.27 7.89
C SER A 16 12.70 17.51 6.74
N PRO A 17 13.49 18.19 5.88
CA PRO A 17 14.10 17.57 4.71
C PRO A 17 15.17 16.50 5.01
N HIS A 18 15.45 16.19 6.27
CA HIS A 18 16.41 15.17 6.68
C HIS A 18 15.78 14.09 7.57
N SER A 19 14.45 13.96 7.60
CA SER A 19 13.83 12.83 8.29
C SER A 19 14.28 11.52 7.63
N SER A 20 14.67 10.54 8.46
CA SER A 20 15.01 9.19 8.00
C SER A 20 13.77 8.40 7.58
N GLU A 21 12.59 8.88 7.97
CA GLU A 21 11.29 8.29 7.71
C GLU A 21 10.66 9.02 6.52
N TRP A 22 10.92 8.52 5.31
CA TRP A 22 10.40 9.13 4.08
C TRP A 22 8.97 8.65 3.82
N PRO A 23 8.11 9.46 3.16
CA PRO A 23 6.75 9.06 2.87
C PRO A 23 6.74 7.77 2.06
N LYS A 24 5.93 6.83 2.53
CA LYS A 24 5.71 5.50 1.97
C LYS A 24 4.33 5.45 1.35
N GLU A 25 4.20 4.70 0.29
CA GLU A 25 2.97 4.50 -0.43
C GLU A 25 2.87 3.04 -0.85
N LEU A 26 1.73 2.45 -0.54
CA LEU A 26 1.35 1.12 -0.95
C LEU A 26 0.25 1.26 -2.01
N ARG A 27 0.47 0.64 -3.17
CA ARG A 27 -0.53 0.59 -4.24
C ARG A 27 -0.93 -0.84 -4.50
N LEU A 28 -2.22 -1.08 -4.73
CA LEU A 28 -2.73 -2.39 -5.18
C LEU A 28 -3.59 -2.22 -6.43
N SER A 29 -3.40 -3.10 -7.41
CA SER A 29 -4.30 -3.27 -8.57
C SER A 29 -4.80 -4.71 -8.57
N PHE A 30 -6.12 -4.90 -8.46
CA PHE A 30 -6.73 -6.22 -8.58
C PHE A 30 -6.83 -6.66 -10.05
N GLU A 31 -6.91 -5.73 -10.99
CA GLU A 31 -6.93 -6.02 -12.43
C GLU A 31 -5.57 -6.54 -12.94
N ASP A 32 -4.46 -5.97 -12.45
CA ASP A 32 -3.11 -6.43 -12.80
C ASP A 32 -2.55 -7.45 -11.81
N GLU A 33 -3.27 -7.76 -10.72
CA GLU A 33 -2.78 -8.59 -9.61
C GLU A 33 -1.41 -8.09 -9.09
N GLU A 34 -1.24 -6.77 -9.03
CA GLU A 34 0.03 -6.09 -8.72
C GLU A 34 -0.06 -5.35 -7.39
N ILE A 35 1.00 -5.42 -6.59
CA ILE A 35 1.24 -4.58 -5.43
C ILE A 35 2.57 -3.84 -5.56
N SER A 36 2.54 -2.53 -5.33
CA SER A 36 3.72 -1.66 -5.35
C SER A 36 4.00 -1.10 -3.96
N LEU A 37 5.25 -1.18 -3.53
CA LEU A 37 5.75 -0.54 -2.30
C LEU A 37 6.71 0.57 -2.69
N LEU A 38 6.29 1.81 -2.51
CA LEU A 38 6.98 2.99 -2.99
C LEU A 38 7.40 3.89 -1.82
N GLN A 39 8.61 4.43 -1.89
CA GLN A 39 9.12 5.40 -0.93
C GLN A 39 9.96 6.45 -1.66
N GLY A 40 9.89 7.72 -1.25
CA GLY A 40 10.69 8.73 -1.94
C GLY A 40 10.66 10.12 -1.34
N LYS A 41 11.64 10.94 -1.74
CA LYS A 41 11.73 12.34 -1.35
C LYS A 41 12.27 13.21 -2.49
N GLY A 42 11.48 14.21 -2.90
CA GLY A 42 11.91 15.33 -3.76
C GLY A 42 12.22 15.04 -5.23
N HIS A 43 12.55 13.79 -5.61
CA HIS A 43 12.87 13.41 -7.00
C HIS A 43 11.95 12.33 -7.59
N GLY A 44 10.86 12.01 -6.89
CA GLY A 44 9.91 10.94 -7.23
C GLY A 44 9.91 9.83 -6.20
N LEU A 45 8.94 8.92 -6.34
CA LEU A 45 8.85 7.69 -5.57
C LEU A 45 9.66 6.59 -6.28
N GLY A 46 10.49 5.87 -5.53
CA GLY A 46 11.18 4.66 -5.97
C GLY A 46 10.72 3.47 -5.13
N GLY A 47 10.76 2.26 -5.68
CA GLY A 47 10.25 1.12 -4.93
C GLY A 47 10.29 -0.19 -5.67
N SER A 48 9.59 -1.16 -5.09
CA SER A 48 9.47 -2.51 -5.62
C SER A 48 8.04 -2.79 -6.05
N PHE A 49 7.92 -3.60 -7.09
CA PHE A 49 6.66 -4.05 -7.68
C PHE A 49 6.63 -5.57 -7.58
N TYR A 50 5.50 -6.12 -7.19
CA TYR A 50 5.30 -7.55 -7.00
C TYR A 50 3.96 -7.96 -7.59
N ASP A 51 3.92 -9.12 -8.23
CA ASP A 51 2.66 -9.83 -8.44
C ASP A 51 2.13 -10.38 -7.10
N PHE A 52 0.82 -10.58 -7.00
CA PHE A 52 0.15 -11.07 -5.80
C PHE A 52 0.68 -12.44 -5.34
N GLU A 53 1.14 -13.28 -6.28
CA GLU A 53 1.73 -14.59 -5.97
C GLU A 53 3.13 -14.49 -5.35
N GLU A 54 3.90 -13.46 -5.71
CA GLU A 54 5.27 -13.23 -5.25
C GLU A 54 5.29 -12.45 -3.93
N PHE A 55 4.30 -11.59 -3.70
CA PHE A 55 4.23 -10.77 -2.50
C PHE A 55 4.09 -11.61 -1.23
N ARG A 56 4.85 -11.23 -0.20
CA ARG A 56 4.79 -11.85 1.13
C ARG A 56 4.60 -10.77 2.17
N VAL A 57 3.42 -10.73 2.76
CA VAL A 57 3.03 -9.75 3.80
C VAL A 57 4.05 -9.74 4.95
N ALA A 58 4.51 -10.93 5.38
CA ALA A 58 5.46 -11.07 6.47
C ALA A 58 6.80 -10.35 6.22
N GLU A 59 7.26 -10.26 4.97
CA GLU A 59 8.52 -9.57 4.62
C GLU A 59 8.39 -8.04 4.68
N TRP A 60 7.16 -7.53 4.58
CA TRP A 60 6.87 -6.09 4.47
C TRP A 60 6.06 -5.54 5.63
N THR A 61 6.03 -6.27 6.75
CA THR A 61 5.25 -5.94 7.95
C THR A 61 5.48 -4.48 8.38
N GLU A 62 6.73 -4.08 8.60
CA GLU A 62 7.07 -2.71 9.03
C GLU A 62 6.63 -1.65 8.01
N PHE A 63 6.74 -1.92 6.71
CA PHE A 63 6.34 -0.99 5.66
C PHE A 63 4.82 -0.77 5.63
N ILE A 64 4.06 -1.86 5.76
CA ILE A 64 2.59 -1.85 5.76
C ILE A 64 2.08 -1.12 7.01
N GLU A 65 2.69 -1.37 8.17
CA GLU A 65 2.36 -0.69 9.43
C GLU A 65 2.63 0.81 9.35
N ASP A 66 3.69 1.25 8.69
CA ASP A 66 3.92 2.68 8.46
C ASP A 66 2.87 3.32 7.53
N CYS A 67 2.40 2.60 6.52
CA CYS A 67 1.44 3.15 5.56
C CYS A 67 0.04 3.30 6.15
N ALA A 68 -0.43 2.30 6.89
CA ALA A 68 -1.82 2.23 7.33
C ALA A 68 -1.99 1.74 8.77
N GLY A 69 -0.91 1.47 9.50
CA GLY A 69 -0.99 0.89 10.83
C GLY A 69 -1.43 -0.58 10.82
N GLU A 70 -1.80 -1.07 12.00
CA GLU A 70 -2.06 -2.49 12.26
C GLU A 70 -3.26 -3.06 11.47
N TRP A 71 -4.22 -2.23 11.03
CA TRP A 71 -5.43 -2.73 10.39
C TRP A 71 -5.18 -3.29 8.99
N LEU A 72 -4.32 -2.66 8.20
CA LEU A 72 -4.02 -3.13 6.84
C LEU A 72 -3.18 -4.40 6.92
N LEU A 73 -2.21 -4.43 7.83
CA LEU A 73 -1.44 -5.64 8.11
C LEU A 73 -2.36 -6.80 8.51
N ALA A 74 -3.32 -6.55 9.40
CA ALA A 74 -4.28 -7.56 9.84
C ALA A 74 -5.17 -8.04 8.70
N GLU A 75 -5.65 -7.13 7.84
CA GLU A 75 -6.45 -7.49 6.66
C GLU A 75 -5.63 -8.39 5.73
N LEU A 76 -4.46 -7.95 5.28
CA LEU A 76 -3.61 -8.70 4.34
C LEU A 76 -3.14 -10.03 4.91
N SER A 77 -2.84 -10.09 6.22
CA SER A 77 -2.41 -11.31 6.91
C SER A 77 -3.55 -12.29 7.20
N SER A 78 -4.81 -11.86 7.11
CA SER A 78 -5.97 -12.73 7.31
C SER A 78 -6.22 -13.64 6.11
N HIS A 79 -5.65 -13.30 4.95
CA HIS A 79 -5.72 -14.08 3.73
C HIS A 79 -4.44 -14.88 3.52
N GLU A 80 -4.57 -16.12 3.03
CA GLU A 80 -3.42 -16.97 2.70
C GLU A 80 -2.63 -16.42 1.49
N SER A 81 -3.32 -15.70 0.60
CA SER A 81 -2.77 -15.08 -0.60
C SER A 81 -3.56 -13.81 -0.93
N LEU A 82 -2.90 -12.82 -1.54
CA LEU A 82 -3.56 -11.62 -2.04
C LEU A 82 -4.57 -11.95 -3.17
N THR A 83 -4.32 -13.01 -3.94
CA THR A 83 -5.26 -13.50 -4.97
C THR A 83 -6.58 -14.03 -4.41
N ALA A 84 -6.66 -14.26 -3.09
CA ALA A 84 -7.88 -14.69 -2.41
C ALA A 84 -8.70 -13.50 -1.87
N ILE A 85 -8.23 -12.27 -2.07
CA ILE A 85 -8.93 -11.07 -1.62
C ILE A 85 -9.93 -10.65 -2.70
N GLU A 86 -11.20 -10.56 -2.30
CA GLU A 86 -12.24 -10.00 -3.17
C GLU A 86 -12.13 -8.46 -3.16
N GLU A 87 -11.92 -7.87 -4.33
CA GLU A 87 -11.75 -6.41 -4.51
C GLU A 87 -12.87 -5.62 -3.82
N THR A 88 -14.12 -6.05 -3.97
CA THR A 88 -15.28 -5.35 -3.37
C THR A 88 -15.22 -5.34 -1.84
N ASP A 89 -14.75 -6.43 -1.22
CA ASP A 89 -14.63 -6.50 0.24
C ASP A 89 -13.45 -5.66 0.73
N PHE A 90 -12.33 -5.72 0.01
CA PHE A 90 -11.15 -4.89 0.29
C PHE A 90 -11.46 -3.39 0.23
N VAL A 91 -12.12 -2.93 -0.84
CA VAL A 91 -12.55 -1.54 -1.01
C VAL A 91 -13.50 -1.11 0.10
N ARG A 92 -14.39 -2.02 0.53
CA ARG A 92 -15.29 -1.76 1.65
C ARG A 92 -14.52 -1.63 2.95
N THR A 93 -13.52 -2.47 3.23
CA THR A 93 -12.66 -2.35 4.41
C THR A 93 -11.86 -1.05 4.38
N MET A 94 -11.25 -0.71 3.25
CA MET A 94 -10.51 0.53 3.04
C MET A 94 -11.33 1.78 3.39
N ASN A 95 -12.56 1.89 2.85
CA ASN A 95 -13.46 3.02 3.11
C ASN A 95 -13.86 3.18 4.58
N ARG A 96 -13.69 2.16 5.43
CA ARG A 96 -13.94 2.30 6.88
C ARG A 96 -12.78 2.96 7.63
N HIS A 97 -11.56 2.83 7.10
CA HIS A 97 -10.32 3.18 7.80
C HIS A 97 -9.62 4.41 7.22
N THR A 98 -9.75 4.66 5.91
CA THR A 98 -9.12 5.82 5.26
C THR A 98 -9.97 6.38 4.11
N THR A 99 -9.65 7.60 3.68
CA THR A 99 -10.19 8.16 2.42
C THR A 99 -9.43 7.53 1.27
N LEU A 100 -10.18 6.93 0.36
CA LEU A 100 -9.65 6.04 -0.66
C LEU A 100 -9.26 6.85 -1.90
N GLU A 101 -7.96 6.90 -2.20
CA GLU A 101 -7.44 7.50 -3.42
C GLU A 101 -7.28 6.43 -4.49
N THR A 102 -7.82 6.70 -5.68
CA THR A 102 -7.73 5.80 -6.83
C THR A 102 -7.03 6.49 -7.99
N GLU A 103 -6.04 5.84 -8.58
CA GLU A 103 -5.38 6.29 -9.81
C GLU A 103 -5.72 5.34 -10.97
N GLU A 104 -6.02 5.90 -12.15
CA GLU A 104 -6.19 5.14 -13.40
C GLU A 104 -4.87 5.15 -14.19
N ARG A 105 -4.35 3.97 -14.56
CA ARG A 105 -3.17 3.84 -15.44
C ARG A 105 -3.44 3.00 -16.67
#